data_AF-A0A060BUN5-F1
#
_entry.id   AF-A0A060BUN5-F1
#
_cell.length_a   1.000
_cell.length_b   1.000
_cell.length_c   1.000
_cell.angle_alpha   90.00
_cell.angle_beta   90.00
_cell.angle_gamma   90.00
#
_symmetry.space_group_name_H-M   'P 1'
#
loop_
_entity.id
_entity.type
_entity.pdbx_description
1 polymer ?
#
loop_
_entity_poly.entity_id
_entity_poly.type
_entity_poly.pdbx_seq_one_letter_code
_entity_poly.pdbx_strand_id
1 'polypeptide(L)' 'MTFQNESFDLFITQDVFEHVMEPEKAFKEIERVLKPGGAHVFTIPWHHTLPKTLQRARNNKDGIEYMEEPIYHGILLM' A
#
# COMPACT_ATOMS: atom_id res chain seq x y z
N MET A 1 11.56 -3.69 13.53
CA MET A 1 10.77 -4.21 14.67
C MET A 1 9.66 -5.07 14.11
N THR A 2 9.37 -6.22 14.73
CA THR A 2 8.16 -6.99 14.43
C THR A 2 7.24 -6.95 15.64
N PHE A 3 5.96 -6.58 15.44
CA PHE A 3 4.95 -6.61 16.50
C PHE A 3 4.44 -8.04 16.72
N GLN A 4 3.90 -8.33 17.90
CA GLN A 4 3.26 -9.62 18.16
C GLN A 4 1.97 -9.75 17.34
N ASN A 5 1.44 -10.97 17.23
CA ASN A 5 0.10 -11.16 16.66
C ASN A 5 -0.93 -10.45 17.54
N GLU A 6 -2.06 -10.06 16.96
CA GLU A 6 -3.24 -9.58 17.73
C GLU A 6 -2.91 -8.47 18.75
N SER A 7 -2.04 -7.54 18.36
CA SER A 7 -1.51 -6.49 19.23
C SER A 7 -2.31 -5.19 19.16
N PHE A 8 -3.04 -4.96 18.08
CA PHE A 8 -3.74 -3.70 17.81
C PHE A 8 -5.24 -3.89 17.63
N ASP A 9 -6.01 -2.95 18.16
CA ASP A 9 -7.46 -2.86 17.92
C ASP A 9 -7.78 -2.08 16.63
N LEU A 10 -6.92 -1.13 16.26
CA LEU A 10 -7.07 -0.28 15.08
C LEU A 10 -5.70 -0.02 14.43
N PHE A 11 -5.65 -0.16 13.11
CA PHE A 11 -4.50 0.21 12.28
C PHE A 11 -4.95 1.28 11.28
N ILE A 12 -4.20 2.37 11.13
CA ILE A 12 -4.51 3.44 10.18
C ILE A 12 -3.34 3.66 9.24
N THR A 13 -3.62 3.70 7.93
CA THR A 13 -2.63 4.11 6.91
C THR A 13 -3.24 5.16 5.99
N GLN A 14 -2.52 6.23 5.70
CA GLN A 14 -3.00 7.28 4.81
C GLN A 14 -2.03 7.45 3.66
N ASP A 15 -2.49 7.18 2.44
CA ASP A 15 -1.73 7.39 1.19
C ASP A 15 -0.37 6.66 1.24
N VAL A 16 -0.42 5.40 1.68
CA VAL A 16 0.74 4.51 1.83
C VAL A 16 0.76 3.42 0.77
N PHE A 17 -0.39 2.79 0.52
CA PHE A 17 -0.45 1.53 -0.22
C PHE A 17 -0.15 1.68 -1.71
N GLU A 18 -0.32 2.88 -2.28
CA GLU A 18 0.10 3.23 -3.64
C GLU A 18 1.63 3.17 -3.85
N HIS A 19 2.41 3.16 -2.77
CA HIS A 19 3.87 3.09 -2.80
C HIS A 19 4.42 1.70 -2.47
N VAL A 20 3.57 0.79 -1.99
CA VAL A 20 3.97 -0.54 -1.55
C VAL A 20 4.01 -1.47 -2.76
N MET A 21 5.18 -2.06 -3.04
CA MET A 21 5.37 -2.98 -4.18
C MET A 21 4.58 -4.29 -4.05
N GLU A 22 4.33 -4.73 -2.81
CA GLU A 22 3.63 -5.98 -2.49
C GLU A 22 2.51 -5.73 -1.47
N PRO A 23 1.45 -5.01 -1.85
CA PRO A 23 0.41 -4.56 -0.91
C PRO A 23 -0.31 -5.74 -0.24
N GLU A 24 -0.45 -6.87 -0.92
CA GLU A 24 -1.02 -8.09 -0.31
C GLU A 24 -0.22 -8.59 0.90
N LYS A 25 1.12 -8.50 0.87
CA LYS A 25 1.95 -8.88 2.01
C LYS A 25 1.76 -7.92 3.17
N ALA A 26 1.63 -6.62 2.87
CA ALA A 26 1.34 -5.61 3.89
C ALA A 26 -0.04 -5.83 4.53
N PHE A 27 -1.08 -6.10 3.74
CA PHE A 27 -2.40 -6.43 4.28
C PHE A 27 -2.39 -7.67 5.17
N LYS A 28 -1.69 -8.75 4.77
CA LYS A 28 -1.52 -9.95 5.60
C LYS A 28 -0.80 -9.66 6.92
N GLU A 29 0.20 -8.78 6.90
CA GLU A 29 0.92 -8.39 8.10
C GLU A 29 0.07 -7.50 9.02
N ILE A 30 -0.73 -6.60 8.46
CA ILE A 30 -1.71 -5.81 9.22
C ILE A 30 -2.76 -6.73 9.85
N GLU A 31 -3.30 -7.68 9.09
CA GLU A 31 -4.22 -8.70 9.59
C GLU A 31 -3.60 -9.48 10.76
N ARG A 32 -2.35 -9.94 10.62
CA ARG A 32 -1.63 -10.68 11.69
C ARG A 32 -1.57 -9.90 12.99
N VAL A 33 -1.33 -8.59 12.93
CA VAL A 33 -1.17 -7.75 14.12
C VAL A 33 -2.48 -7.18 14.65
N LEU A 34 -3.58 -7.29 13.90
CA LEU A 34 -4.91 -6.92 14.37
C LEU A 34 -5.50 -8.03 15.25
N LYS A 35 -6.14 -7.64 16.34
CA LYS A 35 -6.95 -8.54 17.16
C LYS A 35 -8.18 -9.02 16.37
N PRO A 36 -8.78 -10.18 16.72
CA PRO A 36 -10.09 -10.54 16.20
C PRO A 36 -11.10 -9.40 16.45
N GLY A 37 -11.74 -8.92 15.38
CA GLY A 37 -12.67 -7.77 15.44
C GLY A 37 -12.00 -6.39 15.38
N GLY A 38 -10.67 -6.31 15.31
CA GLY A 38 -9.95 -5.08 15.02
C GLY A 38 -10.14 -4.63 13.57
N ALA A 39 -9.79 -3.38 13.29
CA ALA A 39 -10.00 -2.78 11.97
C ALA A 39 -8.74 -2.15 11.37
N HIS A 40 -8.62 -2.22 10.05
CA HIS A 40 -7.69 -1.41 9.27
C HIS A 40 -8.50 -0.34 8.54
N VAL A 41 -8.22 0.93 8.84
CA VAL A 41 -8.80 2.08 8.13
C VAL A 41 -7.73 2.69 7.24
N PHE A 42 -8.02 2.83 5.96
CA PHE A 42 -7.01 3.35 5.03
C PHE A 42 -7.57 4.25 3.94
N THR A 43 -6.68 5.14 3.46
CA THR A 43 -6.89 5.90 2.23
C THR A 43 -5.89 5.46 1.17
N ILE A 44 -6.34 5.48 -0.08
CA ILE A 44 -5.54 5.34 -1.29
C ILE A 44 -6.14 6.22 -2.39
N PRO A 45 -5.36 6.64 -3.39
CA PRO A 45 -5.88 7.26 -4.60
C PRO A 45 -6.87 6.33 -5.30
N TRP A 46 -8.09 6.84 -5.52
CA TRP A 46 -9.09 6.17 -6.32
C TRP A 46 -9.39 6.99 -7.58
N HIS A 47 -9.18 6.39 -8.74
CA HIS A 47 -9.40 7.02 -10.03
C HIS A 47 -10.61 6.37 -10.71
N HIS A 48 -11.71 7.11 -10.83
CA HIS A 48 -12.97 6.61 -11.41
C HIS A 48 -12.84 6.14 -12.87
N THR A 49 -11.81 6.58 -13.58
CA THR A 49 -11.53 6.22 -14.98
C THR A 49 -10.78 4.89 -15.12
N LEU A 50 -10.17 4.38 -14.04
CA LEU A 50 -9.44 3.12 -14.09
C LEU A 50 -10.41 1.96 -13.86
N PRO A 51 -10.47 0.97 -14.78
CA PRO A 51 -11.37 -0.18 -14.63
C PRO A 51 -10.87 -1.17 -13.56
N LYS A 52 -9.60 -1.07 -13.14
CA LYS A 52 -8.96 -1.92 -12.13
C LYS A 52 -7.73 -1.22 -11.55
N THR A 53 -7.24 -1.72 -10.42
CA THR A 53 -5.95 -1.32 -9.86
C THR A 53 -4.83 -1.54 -10.89
N LEU A 54 -3.99 -0.52 -11.06
CA LEU A 54 -2.86 -0.53 -11.99
C LEU A 54 -1.55 -0.59 -11.20
N GLN A 55 -0.77 -1.65 -11.39
CA GLN A 55 0.58 -1.73 -10.86
C GLN A 55 1.52 -0.91 -11.74
N ARG A 56 2.08 0.17 -11.19
CA ARG A 56 2.97 1.09 -11.93
C ARG A 56 4.43 0.68 -11.88
N ALA A 57 4.83 -0.06 -10.85
CA ALA A 57 6.20 -0.52 -10.67
C ALA A 57 6.26 -1.84 -9.89
N ARG A 58 7.38 -2.55 -10.05
CA ARG A 58 7.73 -3.72 -9.24
C ARG A 58 9.23 -3.77 -8.98
N ASN A 59 9.62 -4.47 -7.91
CA ASN A 59 11.03 -4.80 -7.70
C ASN A 59 11.46 -5.91 -8.67
N ASN A 60 12.63 -5.76 -9.28
CA ASN A 60 13.32 -6.78 -10.05
C ASN A 60 14.73 -7.02 -9.46
N LYS A 61 15.55 -7.86 -10.11
CA LYS A 61 16.91 -8.18 -9.62
C LYS A 61 17.88 -7.00 -9.69
N ASP A 62 17.61 -6.05 -10.59
CA ASP A 62 18.51 -4.94 -10.95
C ASP A 62 18.02 -3.59 -10.38
N GLY A 63 16.89 -3.56 -9.67
CA GLY A 63 16.28 -2.36 -9.12
C GLY A 63 14.76 -2.32 -9.26
N ILE A 64 14.22 -1.15 -9.61
CA ILE A 64 12.79 -0.94 -9.84
C ILE A 64 12.51 -1.04 -11.33
N GLU A 65 11.59 -1.93 -11.70
CA GLU A 65 11.02 -1.98 -13.04
C GLU A 65 9.76 -1.10 -13.08
N TYR A 66 9.80 -0.05 -13.90
CA TYR A 66 8.66 0.81 -14.17
C TYR A 66 7.83 0.20 -15.29
N MET A 67 6.56 -0.10 -14.99
CA MET A 67 5.58 -0.60 -15.95
C MET A 67 4.79 0.56 -16.60
N GLU A 68 4.84 1.72 -15.96
CA GLU A 68 4.18 2.97 -16.35
C GLU A 68 5.09 4.15 -16.03
N GLU A 69 4.81 5.33 -16.60
CA GLU A 69 5.54 6.55 -16.25
C GLU A 69 5.45 6.86 -14.74
N PRO A 70 6.58 7.14 -14.06
CA PRO A 70 6.58 7.37 -12.63
C PRO A 70 5.85 8.66 -12.27
N ILE A 71 5.07 8.60 -11.19
CA ILE A 71 4.37 9.75 -10.61
C ILE A 71 4.85 9.87 -9.17
N TYR A 72 5.25 11.08 -8.77
CA TYR A 72 5.75 11.37 -7.44
C TYR A 72 4.86 12.41 -6.75
N HIS A 73 4.61 12.24 -5.45
CA HIS A 73 3.90 13.26 -4.66
C HIS A 73 4.70 14.56 -4.64
N GLY A 74 4.03 15.69 -4.83
CA GLY A 74 4.64 17.02 -4.75
C GLY A 74 5.25 17.54 -6.05
N ILE A 75 5.15 16.82 -7.17
CA ILE A 75 5.40 17.42 -8.48
C ILE A 75 4.13 18.14 -8.95
N LEU A 76 4.07 19.43 -8.57
CA LEU A 76 3.35 20.45 -9.31
C LEU A 76 4.17 20.72 -10.59
N LEU A 77 3.92 19.97 -11.66
CA LEU A 77 4.30 20.44 -12.99
C LEU A 77 3.03 20.98 -13.65
N MET A 78 2.92 22.30 -13.60
CA MET A 78 2.33 23.06 -14.72
C MET A 78 3.11 22.76 -15.99
#